data_AF-A0A415VE07-F1
#
_entry.id   AF-A0A415VE07-F1
#
_cell.length_a   1.000
_cell.length_b   1.000
_cell.length_c   1.000
_cell.angle_alpha   90.00
_cell.angle_beta   90.00
_cell.angle_gamma   90.00
#
_symmetry.space_group_name_H-M   'P 1'
#
loop_
_entity.id
_entity.type
_entity.pdbx_description
1 polymer ?
#
loop_
_entity_poly.entity_id
_entity_poly.type
_entity_poly.pdbx_seq_one_letter_code
_entity_poly.pdbx_strand_id
1 'polypeptide(L)'
;MQYSTISEYVKANQDVSDNLDMSTKVTEEELNEAIPDEFGVKYSKDGRKLLKVPYELNGTYSIKEGVRIICEEAFLDRWSLRSLVIPDSVTSIGNSAFMCCSSLRSVVIPESVTSIGDDAFMGCESLNSLVIPD
;
A
#
# COMPACT_ATOMS: atom_id res chain seq x y z
N MET A 1 35.57 -11.82 30.50
CA MET A 1 34.73 -12.74 29.71
C MET A 1 33.34 -12.70 30.28
N GLN A 2 32.42 -11.99 29.62
CA GLN A 2 30.99 -12.17 29.86
C GLN A 2 30.40 -12.37 28.47
N TYR A 3 30.10 -13.63 28.16
CA TYR A 3 29.44 -14.00 26.92
C TYR A 3 28.04 -13.38 27.00
N SER A 4 27.79 -12.34 26.21
CA SER A 4 26.42 -11.91 25.93
C SER A 4 25.67 -13.13 25.40
N THR A 5 24.51 -13.40 26.00
CA THR A 5 23.78 -14.63 25.67
C THR A 5 23.30 -14.55 24.22
N ILE A 6 23.23 -15.67 23.52
CA ILE A 6 22.61 -15.74 22.18
C ILE A 6 21.21 -15.11 22.21
N SER A 7 20.51 -15.16 23.36
CA SER A 7 19.21 -14.52 23.58
C SER A 7 19.24 -12.98 23.50
N GLU A 8 20.31 -12.33 23.97
CA GLU A 8 20.47 -10.87 23.82
C GLU A 8 20.82 -10.48 22.37
N TYR A 9 21.60 -11.32 21.67
CA TYR A 9 21.88 -11.11 20.25
C TYR A 9 20.63 -11.33 19.38
N VAL A 10 19.78 -12.30 19.72
CA VAL A 10 18.48 -12.52 19.04
C VAL A 10 17.53 -11.36 19.32
N LYS A 11 17.43 -10.85 20.55
CA LYS A 11 16.60 -9.65 20.83
C LYS A 11 17.08 -8.40 20.10
N ALA A 12 18.39 -8.16 20.04
CA ALA A 12 18.95 -7.04 19.28
C ALA A 12 18.83 -7.19 17.75
N ASN A 13 18.61 -8.40 17.21
CA ASN A 13 18.34 -8.63 15.78
C ASN A 13 16.85 -8.82 15.45
N GLN A 14 16.00 -8.99 16.46
CA GLN A 14 14.54 -9.09 16.31
C GLN A 14 13.86 -7.73 16.48
N ASP A 15 14.57 -6.74 17.02
CA ASP A 15 14.16 -5.32 17.04
C ASP A 15 14.70 -4.49 15.86
N VAL A 16 15.54 -5.06 14.98
CA VAL A 16 16.00 -4.39 13.73
C VAL A 16 15.07 -4.69 12.56
N SER A 17 14.25 -5.74 12.65
CA SER A 17 13.28 -6.10 11.61
C SER A 17 12.04 -5.20 11.56
N ASP A 18 11.84 -4.30 12.52
CA ASP A 18 10.69 -3.39 12.54
C ASP A 18 10.98 -2.01 11.92
N ASN A 19 12.22 -1.76 11.47
CA ASN A 19 12.51 -0.80 10.41
C ASN A 19 12.33 -1.43 9.01
N LEU A 20 11.33 -2.32 8.90
CA LEU A 20 10.95 -2.98 7.65
C LEU A 20 10.51 -1.92 6.65
N ASP A 21 11.40 -1.65 5.72
CA ASP A 21 11.26 -0.78 4.55
C ASP A 21 9.90 -0.08 4.39
N MET A 22 9.80 1.12 5.01
CA MET A 22 8.68 2.05 4.83
C MET A 22 8.68 2.71 3.44
N SER A 23 9.56 2.27 2.54
CA SER A 23 9.59 2.73 1.16
C SER A 23 8.31 2.34 0.42
N THR A 24 7.80 3.30 -0.34
CA THR A 24 6.70 3.11 -1.28
C THR A 24 7.14 2.45 -2.58
N LYS A 25 8.45 2.33 -2.83
CA LYS A 25 8.99 1.67 -4.01
C LYS A 25 8.74 0.17 -3.96
N VAL A 26 8.57 -0.40 -5.16
CA VAL A 26 8.43 -1.83 -5.36
C VAL A 26 9.70 -2.34 -6.04
N THR A 27 10.31 -3.38 -5.46
CA THR A 27 11.42 -4.10 -6.08
C THR A 27 10.93 -5.24 -6.96
N GLU A 28 11.74 -5.66 -7.94
CA GLU A 28 11.44 -6.84 -8.76
C GLU A 28 11.31 -8.12 -7.90
N GLU A 29 12.11 -8.22 -6.83
CA GLU A 29 12.04 -9.32 -5.87
C GLU A 29 10.68 -9.36 -5.16
N GLU A 30 10.19 -8.23 -4.64
CA GLU A 30 8.86 -8.16 -4.03
C GLU A 30 7.75 -8.55 -5.01
N LEU A 31 7.86 -8.19 -6.28
CA LEU A 31 6.89 -8.59 -7.32
C LEU A 31 6.95 -10.07 -7.66
N ASN A 32 8.14 -10.66 -7.66
CA ASN A 32 8.36 -12.07 -7.95
C ASN A 32 7.89 -12.96 -6.79
N GLU A 33 8.01 -12.47 -5.55
CA GLU A 33 7.52 -13.16 -4.34
C GLU A 33 6.09 -12.74 -3.94
N ALA A 34 5.44 -11.89 -4.74
CA ALA A 34 4.13 -11.34 -4.40
C ALA A 34 3.07 -12.43 -4.26
N ILE A 35 2.21 -12.26 -3.25
CA ILE A 35 1.06 -13.12 -3.01
C ILE A 35 -0.17 -12.43 -3.59
N PRO A 36 -0.72 -12.90 -4.73
CA PRO A 36 -1.96 -12.37 -5.26
C PRO A 36 -3.14 -12.79 -4.38
N ASP A 37 -4.16 -11.95 -4.28
CA ASP A 37 -5.47 -12.34 -3.76
C ASP A 37 -6.35 -12.97 -4.85
N GLU A 38 -7.62 -13.22 -4.52
CA GLU A 38 -8.62 -13.78 -5.43
C GLU A 38 -8.95 -12.88 -6.64
N PHE A 39 -8.64 -11.59 -6.55
CA PHE A 39 -8.82 -10.61 -7.63
C PHE A 39 -7.52 -10.36 -8.41
N GLY A 40 -6.42 -11.03 -8.05
CA GLY A 40 -5.09 -10.85 -8.64
C GLY A 40 -4.31 -9.66 -8.10
N VAL A 41 -4.77 -9.01 -7.03
CA VAL A 41 -4.05 -7.91 -6.37
C VAL A 41 -2.84 -8.45 -5.66
N LYS A 42 -1.66 -7.95 -6.03
CA LYS A 42 -0.37 -8.41 -5.54
C LYS A 42 0.00 -7.72 -4.23
N TYR A 43 0.22 -8.54 -3.20
CA TYR A 43 0.70 -8.11 -1.89
C TYR A 43 2.13 -8.59 -1.66
N SER A 44 2.89 -7.86 -0.84
CA SER A 44 4.16 -8.37 -0.33
C SER A 44 3.94 -9.64 0.49
N LYS A 45 4.99 -10.44 0.63
CA LYS A 45 4.96 -11.73 1.33
C LYS A 45 4.54 -11.62 2.81
N ASP A 46 4.85 -10.49 3.45
CA ASP A 46 4.43 -10.15 4.81
C ASP A 46 3.03 -9.50 4.89
N GLY A 47 2.40 -9.22 3.74
CA GLY A 47 1.10 -8.57 3.62
C GLY A 47 1.08 -7.08 3.93
N ARG A 48 2.22 -6.46 4.26
CA ARG A 48 2.27 -5.04 4.70
C ARG A 48 2.25 -4.05 3.53
N LYS A 49 2.57 -4.47 2.30
CA LYS A 49 2.53 -3.62 1.10
C LYS A 49 1.53 -4.15 0.09
N LEU A 50 0.71 -3.25 -0.46
CA LEU A 50 -0.03 -3.49 -1.71
C LEU A 50 0.85 -3.01 -2.87
N LEU A 51 1.37 -3.97 -3.64
CA LEU A 51 2.41 -3.74 -4.63
C LEU A 51 1.83 -3.30 -5.98
N LYS A 52 0.83 -4.04 -6.48
CA LYS A 52 0.23 -3.76 -7.79
C LYS A 52 -1.14 -4.41 -7.92
N VAL A 53 -2.07 -3.72 -8.55
CA VAL A 53 -3.36 -4.30 -8.92
C VAL A 53 -3.41 -4.69 -10.41
N PRO A 54 -4.16 -5.73 -10.77
CA PRO A 54 -4.29 -6.15 -12.16
C PRO A 54 -5.19 -5.20 -12.96
N TYR A 55 -5.09 -5.24 -14.29
CA TYR A 55 -5.82 -4.34 -15.19
C TYR A 55 -7.34 -4.55 -15.14
N GLU A 56 -7.75 -5.79 -14.92
CA GLU A 56 -9.15 -6.22 -14.84
C GLU A 56 -9.85 -5.84 -13.53
N LEU A 57 -9.12 -5.33 -12.53
CA LEU A 57 -9.73 -4.91 -11.26
C LEU A 57 -10.76 -3.79 -11.53
N ASN A 58 -12.02 -4.06 -11.18
CA ASN A 58 -13.14 -3.17 -11.48
C ASN A 58 -14.17 -3.13 -10.35
N GLY A 59 -15.04 -2.12 -10.38
CA GLY A 59 -16.10 -2.00 -9.39
C GLY A 59 -15.59 -1.48 -8.04
N THR A 60 -15.88 -2.20 -6.97
CA THR A 60 -15.50 -1.84 -5.60
C THR A 60 -14.44 -2.80 -5.08
N TYR A 61 -13.34 -2.25 -4.55
CA TYR A 61 -12.29 -3.04 -3.92
C TYR A 61 -12.04 -2.57 -2.48
N SER A 62 -11.78 -3.51 -1.58
CA SER A 62 -11.39 -3.21 -0.20
C SER A 62 -9.98 -3.75 0.03
N ILE A 63 -9.05 -2.87 0.39
CA ILE A 63 -7.68 -3.27 0.69
C ILE A 63 -7.69 -4.11 1.98
N LYS A 64 -6.94 -5.22 1.99
CA LYS A 64 -6.83 -6.12 3.15
C LYS A 64 -6.33 -5.38 4.40
N GLU A 65 -6.93 -5.71 5.55
CA GLU A 65 -6.46 -5.27 6.86
C GLU A 65 -4.99 -5.64 7.09
N GLY A 66 -4.26 -4.78 7.80
CA GLY A 66 -2.83 -4.95 8.10
C GLY A 66 -1.90 -4.44 7.00
N VAL A 67 -2.42 -4.05 5.83
CA VAL A 67 -1.65 -3.32 4.82
C VAL A 67 -1.27 -1.95 5.41
N ARG A 68 0.02 -1.64 5.37
CA ARG A 68 0.60 -0.38 5.86
C ARG A 68 0.93 0.59 4.73
N ILE A 69 1.25 0.07 3.55
CA ILE A 69 1.77 0.88 2.43
C ILE A 69 1.01 0.53 1.16
N ILE A 70 0.52 1.56 0.48
CA ILE A 70 0.09 1.47 -0.91
C ILE A 70 1.25 1.97 -1.76
N CYS A 71 1.86 1.07 -2.52
CA CYS A 71 3.08 1.37 -3.24
C CYS A 71 2.89 2.36 -4.41
N GLU A 72 4.02 2.88 -4.89
CA GLU A 72 4.10 3.69 -6.10
C GLU A 72 3.41 2.99 -7.27
N GLU A 73 2.58 3.76 -7.98
CA GLU A 73 1.83 3.29 -9.15
C GLU A 73 0.95 2.04 -8.94
N ALA A 74 0.64 1.67 -7.68
CA ALA A 74 -0.03 0.40 -7.38
C ALA A 74 -1.40 0.27 -8.10
N PHE A 75 -2.11 1.38 -8.27
CA PHE A 75 -3.39 1.51 -9.00
C PHE A 75 -3.28 2.42 -10.23
N LEU A 76 -2.08 2.67 -10.77
CA LEU A 76 -1.89 3.48 -11.97
C LEU A 76 -2.80 3.00 -13.11
N ASP A 77 -3.51 3.92 -13.76
CA ASP A 77 -4.40 3.67 -14.91
C ASP A 77 -5.50 2.63 -14.65
N ARG A 78 -6.14 2.66 -13.47
CA ARG A 78 -7.32 1.81 -13.18
C ARG A 78 -8.63 2.50 -13.53
N TRP A 79 -8.90 2.59 -14.83
CA TRP A 79 -10.09 3.25 -15.40
C TRP A 79 -11.42 2.56 -15.07
N SER A 80 -11.42 1.34 -14.53
CA SER A 80 -12.65 0.58 -14.21
C SER A 80 -12.93 0.48 -12.71
N LEU A 81 -12.00 0.92 -11.85
CA LEU A 81 -12.18 0.96 -10.41
C LEU A 81 -13.08 2.15 -10.06
N ARG A 82 -14.19 1.89 -9.38
CA ARG A 82 -15.21 2.90 -9.02
C ARG A 82 -15.13 3.33 -7.58
N SER A 83 -14.79 2.41 -6.68
CA SER A 83 -14.72 2.66 -5.23
C SER A 83 -13.57 1.88 -4.63
N LEU A 84 -12.90 2.49 -3.65
CA LEU A 84 -11.81 1.90 -2.90
C LEU A 84 -12.04 2.14 -1.41
N VAL A 85 -11.94 1.08 -0.61
CA VAL A 85 -11.89 1.17 0.85
C VAL A 85 -10.44 0.99 1.28
N ILE A 86 -9.90 2.02 1.94
CA ILE A 86 -8.55 2.03 2.51
C ILE A 86 -8.70 1.78 4.02
N PRO A 87 -8.08 0.73 4.60
CA PRO A 87 -8.19 0.42 6.02
C PRO A 87 -7.31 1.36 6.87
N ASP A 88 -7.66 1.52 8.13
CA ASP A 88 -6.96 2.36 9.12
C ASP A 88 -5.54 1.86 9.46
N SER A 89 -5.13 0.70 8.92
CA SER A 89 -3.74 0.24 9.04
C SER A 89 -2.78 0.94 8.07
N VAL A 90 -3.28 1.59 7.01
CA VAL A 90 -2.46 2.25 5.99
C VAL A 90 -1.86 3.53 6.55
N THR A 91 -0.54 3.64 6.49
CA THR A 91 0.22 4.81 6.96
C THR A 91 0.86 5.62 5.84
N SER A 92 1.04 5.02 4.66
CA SER A 92 1.74 5.64 3.51
C SER A 92 1.10 5.31 2.17
N ILE A 93 0.94 6.32 1.32
CA ILE A 93 0.50 6.21 -0.07
C ILE A 93 1.62 6.71 -0.98
N GLY A 94 2.06 5.90 -1.94
CA GLY A 94 3.18 6.20 -2.83
C GLY A 94 2.88 7.21 -3.94
N ASN A 95 3.95 7.63 -4.62
CA ASN A 95 3.86 8.50 -5.78
C ASN A 95 2.99 7.86 -6.87
N SER A 96 2.13 8.67 -7.49
CA SER A 96 1.22 8.24 -8.56
C SER A 96 0.37 7.00 -8.22
N ALA A 97 0.18 6.68 -6.94
CA ALA A 97 -0.46 5.43 -6.49
C ALA A 97 -1.83 5.20 -7.16
N PHE A 98 -2.63 6.25 -7.35
CA PHE A 98 -3.93 6.23 -8.01
C PHE A 98 -3.98 7.09 -9.27
N MET A 99 -2.83 7.43 -9.86
CA MET A 99 -2.79 8.28 -11.04
C MET A 99 -3.64 7.69 -12.17
N CYS A 100 -4.42 8.54 -12.82
CA CYS A 100 -5.35 8.21 -13.90
C CYS A 100 -6.43 7.16 -13.52
N CYS A 101 -6.82 7.04 -12.25
CA CYS A 101 -8.02 6.29 -11.84
C CYS A 101 -9.31 7.06 -12.20
N SER A 102 -9.57 7.26 -13.49
CA SER A 102 -10.61 8.17 -13.99
C SER A 102 -12.05 7.83 -13.60
N SER A 103 -12.35 6.58 -13.24
CA SER A 103 -13.67 6.15 -12.74
C SER A 103 -13.82 6.15 -11.22
N LEU A 104 -12.74 6.38 -10.47
CA LEU A 104 -12.76 6.34 -9.01
C LEU A 104 -13.54 7.55 -8.49
N ARG A 105 -14.67 7.30 -7.82
CA ARG A 105 -15.61 8.36 -7.43
C ARG A 105 -15.31 8.93 -6.06
N SER A 106 -15.05 8.06 -5.09
CA SER A 106 -14.86 8.44 -3.69
C SER A 106 -13.72 7.65 -3.09
N VAL A 107 -12.87 8.35 -2.36
CA VAL A 107 -11.82 7.77 -1.50
C VAL A 107 -11.87 8.49 -0.16
N VAL A 108 -11.94 7.72 0.91
CA VAL A 108 -11.75 8.22 2.28
C VAL A 108 -10.31 7.90 2.65
N ILE A 109 -9.52 8.92 3.00
CA ILE A 109 -8.16 8.75 3.50
C ILE A 109 -8.26 8.54 5.02
N PRO A 110 -7.76 7.41 5.56
CA PRO A 110 -7.76 7.19 7.01
C PRO A 110 -6.87 8.17 7.77
N GLU A 111 -7.17 8.43 9.05
CA GLU A 111 -6.37 9.31 9.94
C GLU A 111 -4.94 8.78 10.15
N SER A 112 -4.75 7.47 9.97
CA SER A 112 -3.45 6.82 10.06
C SER A 112 -2.49 7.20 8.93
N VAL A 113 -2.98 7.75 7.82
CA VAL A 113 -2.14 8.11 6.67
C VAL A 113 -1.34 9.36 6.97
N THR A 114 -0.05 9.17 7.20
CA THR A 114 0.90 10.25 7.52
C THR A 114 1.69 10.76 6.31
N SER A 115 1.62 10.06 5.17
CA SER A 115 2.38 10.42 3.96
C SER A 115 1.59 10.06 2.70
N ILE A 116 1.50 11.03 1.79
CA ILE A 116 0.92 10.88 0.44
C ILE A 116 1.97 11.37 -0.56
N GLY A 117 2.31 10.52 -1.51
CA GLY A 117 3.29 10.81 -2.54
C GLY A 117 2.82 11.81 -3.59
N ASP A 118 3.78 12.30 -4.37
CA ASP A 118 3.53 13.23 -5.46
C ASP A 118 2.57 12.60 -6.49
N ASP A 119 1.66 13.41 -7.02
CA ASP A 119 0.71 13.02 -8.07
C ASP A 119 -0.17 11.79 -7.73
N ALA A 120 -0.27 11.40 -6.46
CA ALA A 120 -0.98 10.18 -6.03
C ALA A 120 -2.42 10.08 -6.56
N PHE A 121 -3.10 11.20 -6.78
CA PHE A 121 -4.47 11.27 -7.32
C PHE A 121 -4.56 12.10 -8.62
N MET A 122 -3.44 12.32 -9.32
CA MET A 122 -3.45 13.05 -10.59
C MET A 122 -4.32 12.32 -11.63
N GLY A 123 -5.20 13.04 -12.33
CA GLY A 123 -6.04 12.45 -13.37
C GLY A 123 -7.20 11.57 -12.87
N CYS A 124 -7.53 11.62 -11.58
CA CYS A 124 -8.75 11.02 -11.03
C CYS A 124 -9.99 11.87 -11.37
N GLU A 125 -10.40 11.90 -12.63
CA GLU A 125 -11.43 12.82 -13.16
C GLU A 125 -12.81 12.69 -12.48
N SER A 126 -13.20 11.48 -12.05
CA SER A 126 -14.47 11.25 -11.34
C SER A 126 -14.40 11.46 -9.83
N LEU A 127 -13.22 11.76 -9.27
CA LEU A 127 -13.04 11.90 -7.82
C LEU A 127 -13.67 13.21 -7.35
N ASN A 128 -14.86 13.10 -6.80
CA ASN A 128 -15.68 14.23 -6.39
C ASN A 128 -15.59 14.55 -4.90
N SER A 129 -15.04 13.64 -4.10
CA SER A 129 -14.81 13.81 -2.67
C SER A 129 -13.51 13.10 -2.27
N LEU A 130 -12.54 13.89 -1.83
CA LEU A 130 -11.33 13.43 -1.14
C LEU A 130 -11.38 14.03 0.27
N VAL A 131 -11.60 13.18 1.27
CA VAL A 131 -11.56 13.60 2.68
C VAL A 131 -10.17 13.30 3.21
N ILE A 132 -9.43 14.35 3.56
CA ILE A 132 -8.20 14.26 4.34
C ILE A 132 -8.59 14.63 5.77
N PRO A 133 -8.38 13.73 6.74
CA PRO A 133 -8.69 14.00 8.15
C PRO A 133 -7.80 15.10 8.73
N ASP A 134 -8.30 15.76 9.78
CA ASP A 134 -7.66 16.89 10.48
C ASP A 134 -6.38 16.50 11.25
#